data_AF-A0A1V0UBY7-F1
#
_entry.id   AF-A0A1V0UBY7-F1
#
_cell.length_a   1.000
_cell.length_b   1.000
_cell.length_c   1.000
_cell.angle_alpha   90.00
_cell.angle_beta   90.00
_cell.angle_gamma   90.00
#
_symmetry.space_group_name_H-M   'P 1'
#
loop_
_entity.id
_entity.type
_entity.pdbx_description
1 polymer ?
#
loop_
_entity_poly.entity_id
_entity_poly.type
_entity_poly.pdbx_seq_one_letter_code
_entity_poly.pdbx_strand_id
1 'polypeptide(L)'
;MSTEDRPPLSTEAPAPGAAGPVTPAAAVEAGATAPARDRNDVRRRFLDVPGTMLRVLDDEAVQRTVFDPALKQFPNAFRASDPVFPSPAATRAWQTARASALAAVRDGVAASPWAEALVLRGSVLMALWFDEEAREPGDLDFVVAPASWRMEEERTSGLLTGVAEAAEARAAQGGDGVRISAAGAVCEDIWTYERVPGRRMMLPWEAPGTPGGWVQLDFVFGERLPEPPERITLPAGGVLYAATPALSLAWKVMWLISDMYAQGKDLYDATLLAERHPLPDALLQGVFRLSDEWPEYGRTRVEGGDLDTALASVEWHHFAGEYPRFAGREAEFAGRLRTALAPTFATPAG
;
A
#
# COMPACT_ATOMS: atom_id res chain seq x y z
N MET A 1 -7.78 18.76 -13.15
CA MET A 1 -7.14 20.09 -13.24
C MET A 1 -5.77 19.92 -13.90
N SER A 2 -5.29 20.90 -14.66
CA SER A 2 -4.04 20.80 -15.43
C SER A 2 -2.82 20.66 -14.52
N THR A 3 -1.68 20.26 -15.08
CA THR A 3 -0.35 20.13 -14.45
C THR A 3 0.16 21.34 -13.64
N GLU A 4 -0.60 22.44 -13.59
CA GLU A 4 -0.28 23.66 -12.85
C GLU A 4 -0.79 23.69 -11.38
N ASP A 5 -1.63 22.74 -10.95
CA ASP A 5 -2.13 22.69 -9.56
C ASP A 5 -1.30 21.80 -8.61
N ARG A 6 -0.07 21.42 -9.01
CA ARG A 6 0.88 20.74 -8.11
C ARG A 6 1.38 21.77 -7.07
N PRO A 7 1.13 21.60 -5.77
CA PRO A 7 1.75 22.47 -4.76
C PRO A 7 3.29 22.32 -4.83
N PRO A 8 4.06 23.39 -4.57
CA PRO A 8 5.51 23.33 -4.64
C PRO A 8 6.06 22.31 -3.65
N LEU A 9 6.95 21.43 -4.14
CA LEU A 9 7.67 20.45 -3.35
C LEU A 9 8.46 21.14 -2.24
N SER A 10 8.15 20.82 -0.98
CA SER A 10 9.04 21.15 0.13
C SER A 10 10.22 20.18 0.10
N THR A 11 11.43 20.69 -0.11
CA THR A 11 12.67 19.92 -0.23
C THR A 11 13.29 19.53 1.11
N GLU A 12 12.68 19.90 2.24
CA GLU A 12 13.14 19.54 3.57
C GLU A 12 12.34 18.35 4.11
N ALA A 13 12.97 17.17 4.09
CA ALA A 13 12.53 16.07 4.94
C ALA A 13 12.68 16.49 6.42
N PRO A 14 11.69 16.23 7.29
CA PRO A 14 11.88 16.45 8.71
C PRO A 14 13.04 15.57 9.20
N ALA A 15 13.97 16.17 9.94
CA ALA A 15 15.14 15.47 10.45
C ALA A 15 14.74 14.21 11.25
N PRO A 16 15.41 13.05 11.03
CA PRO A 16 15.12 11.84 11.76
C PRO A 16 15.50 12.04 13.23
N GLY A 17 14.50 12.24 14.09
CA GLY A 17 14.68 12.43 15.54
C GLY A 17 13.79 13.49 16.21
N ALA A 18 12.97 14.25 15.47
CA ALA A 18 12.17 15.33 16.08
C ALA A 18 10.83 14.89 16.71
N ALA A 19 10.39 13.64 16.51
CA ALA A 19 9.17 13.13 17.13
C ALA A 19 9.49 12.47 18.47
N GLY A 20 9.64 13.28 19.52
CA GLY A 20 9.52 12.79 20.90
C GLY A 20 8.13 12.18 21.14
N PRO A 21 7.95 11.34 22.19
CA PRO A 21 6.64 10.81 22.52
C PRO A 21 5.68 11.96 22.84
N VAL A 22 4.70 12.19 21.95
CA VAL A 22 3.64 13.17 22.17
C VAL A 22 2.66 12.57 23.19
N THR A 23 2.77 12.98 24.45
CA THR A 23 1.88 12.50 25.51
C THR A 23 0.45 13.04 25.32
N PRO A 24 -0.61 12.20 25.37
CA PRO A 24 -1.95 12.59 24.91
C PRO A 24 -2.85 13.27 25.95
N ALA A 25 -2.28 13.83 27.03
CA ALA A 25 -3.03 14.13 28.26
C ALA A 25 -4.20 15.12 28.06
N ALA A 26 -4.17 16.01 27.07
CA ALA A 26 -5.23 17.00 26.86
C ALA A 26 -6.43 16.51 26.02
N ALA A 27 -6.30 15.42 25.26
CA ALA A 27 -7.36 14.94 24.35
C ALA A 27 -8.31 13.93 25.00
N VAL A 28 -7.96 13.39 26.17
CA VAL A 28 -8.67 12.27 26.82
C VAL A 28 -9.96 12.72 27.52
N GLU A 29 -10.01 13.94 28.05
CA GLU A 29 -11.17 14.39 28.85
C GLU A 29 -12.40 14.80 28.03
N ALA A 30 -12.26 15.17 26.75
CA ALA A 30 -13.36 15.73 25.96
C ALA A 30 -14.17 14.71 25.13
N GLY A 31 -13.71 13.46 25.01
CA GLY A 31 -14.25 12.50 24.04
C GLY A 31 -14.47 11.09 24.58
N ALA A 32 -14.56 10.91 25.90
CA ALA A 32 -14.54 9.60 26.54
C ALA A 32 -15.68 8.64 26.10
N THR A 33 -16.78 9.19 25.56
CA THR A 33 -17.99 8.46 25.19
C THR A 33 -18.34 8.55 23.69
N ALA A 34 -17.46 9.11 22.85
CA ALA A 34 -17.72 9.30 21.43
C ALA A 34 -17.23 8.10 20.58
N PRO A 35 -17.85 7.84 19.40
CA PRO A 35 -17.37 6.85 18.44
C PRO A 35 -15.89 7.00 18.10
N ALA A 36 -15.22 5.91 17.70
CA ALA A 36 -13.78 5.90 17.44
C ALA A 36 -13.31 6.95 16.41
N ARG A 37 -14.16 7.26 15.43
CA ARG A 37 -13.93 8.30 14.42
C ARG A 37 -13.77 9.68 15.06
N ASP A 38 -14.69 10.05 15.95
CA ASP A 38 -14.74 11.36 16.59
C ASP A 38 -13.54 11.58 17.53
N ARG A 39 -13.06 10.52 18.18
CA ARG A 39 -11.82 10.57 18.98
C ARG A 39 -10.57 10.80 18.12
N ASN A 40 -10.49 10.16 16.95
CA ASN A 40 -9.42 10.43 15.98
C ASN A 40 -9.53 11.84 15.37
N ASP A 41 -10.74 12.36 15.15
CA ASP A 41 -10.95 13.75 14.69
C ASP A 41 -10.36 14.79 15.66
N VAL A 42 -10.58 14.62 16.98
CA VAL A 42 -10.05 15.55 17.99
C VAL A 42 -8.52 15.56 18.01
N ARG A 43 -7.85 14.39 17.93
CA ARG A 43 -6.38 14.34 17.90
C ARG A 43 -5.76 14.88 16.61
N ARG A 44 -6.40 14.66 15.44
CA ARG A 44 -5.89 15.11 14.13
C ARG A 44 -5.80 16.64 14.01
N ARG A 45 -6.78 17.36 14.57
CA ARG A 45 -6.83 18.84 14.53
C ARG A 45 -5.60 19.52 15.16
N PHE A 46 -4.86 18.82 16.01
CA PHE A 46 -3.67 19.38 16.67
C PHE A 46 -2.35 19.09 15.97
N LEU A 47 -2.32 18.18 14.99
CA LEU A 47 -1.07 17.65 14.44
C LEU A 47 -0.88 17.87 12.92
N ASP A 48 -1.86 18.42 12.22
CA ASP A 48 -1.83 18.62 10.75
C ASP A 48 -1.36 17.34 10.01
N VAL A 49 -2.11 16.26 10.24
CA VAL A 49 -1.85 14.91 9.72
C VAL A 49 -2.98 14.48 8.79
N PRO A 50 -2.74 13.52 7.86
CA PRO A 50 -3.76 13.04 6.93
C PRO A 50 -5.03 12.56 7.65
N GLY A 51 -6.18 12.71 6.99
CA GLY A 51 -7.47 12.23 7.50
C GLY A 51 -7.48 10.71 7.74
N THR A 52 -6.61 9.99 7.02
CA THR A 52 -6.43 8.53 7.08
C THR A 52 -5.39 8.08 8.12
N MET A 53 -4.76 9.01 8.86
CA MET A 53 -3.94 8.67 10.04
C MET A 53 -4.85 8.25 11.22
N LEU A 54 -5.37 7.03 11.14
CA LEU A 54 -6.31 6.47 12.10
C LEU A 54 -5.61 5.45 12.99
N ARG A 55 -5.79 5.58 14.31
CA ARG A 55 -5.25 4.66 15.30
C ARG A 55 -6.32 3.71 15.83
N VAL A 56 -5.90 2.51 16.20
CA VAL A 56 -6.69 1.59 17.02
C VAL A 56 -6.77 2.20 18.41
N LEU A 57 -8.00 2.32 18.92
CA LEU A 57 -8.25 3.01 20.19
C LEU A 57 -8.30 2.00 21.33
N ASP A 58 -7.12 1.59 21.76
CA ASP A 58 -6.89 0.74 22.92
C ASP A 58 -5.67 1.30 23.67
N ASP A 59 -5.79 1.49 24.99
CA ASP A 59 -4.77 2.15 25.81
C ASP A 59 -3.49 1.30 25.93
N GLU A 60 -3.58 -0.01 25.70
CA GLU A 60 -2.44 -0.92 25.71
C GLU A 60 -1.83 -1.13 24.31
N ALA A 61 -2.53 -0.71 23.25
CA ALA A 61 -2.04 -0.85 21.88
C ALA A 61 -0.88 0.12 21.60
N VAL A 62 0.28 -0.44 21.25
CA VAL A 62 1.44 0.33 20.81
C VAL A 62 1.41 0.42 19.28
N GLN A 63 1.23 1.63 18.75
CA GLN A 63 1.32 1.94 17.32
C GLN A 63 2.37 3.01 17.06
N ARG A 64 3.31 2.69 16.18
CA ARG A 64 4.34 3.62 15.70
C ARG A 64 3.77 4.52 14.61
N THR A 65 4.35 5.70 14.49
CA THR A 65 4.15 6.59 13.36
C THR A 65 5.12 6.15 12.26
N VAL A 66 4.61 5.81 11.08
CA VAL A 66 5.39 5.30 9.94
C VAL A 66 5.24 6.25 8.78
N PHE A 67 6.36 6.65 8.17
CA PHE A 67 6.34 7.52 6.99
C PHE A 67 5.64 6.80 5.83
N ASP A 68 4.79 7.53 5.12
CA ASP A 68 4.07 7.03 3.96
C ASP A 68 4.28 7.96 2.77
N PRO A 69 5.10 7.56 1.77
CA PRO A 69 5.35 8.37 0.59
C PRO A 69 4.09 8.79 -0.17
N ALA A 70 2.99 8.04 -0.09
CA ALA A 70 1.74 8.37 -0.76
C ALA A 70 1.00 9.59 -0.15
N LEU A 71 1.45 10.03 1.03
CA LEU A 71 0.89 11.14 1.80
C LEU A 71 1.78 12.38 1.80
N LYS A 72 2.82 12.46 0.94
CA LYS A 72 3.81 13.54 0.91
C LYS A 72 3.26 14.95 0.65
N GLN A 73 2.06 15.06 0.12
CA GLN A 73 1.33 16.33 0.04
C GLN A 73 0.99 16.91 1.42
N PHE A 74 1.05 16.10 2.49
CA PHE A 74 0.93 16.55 3.87
C PHE A 74 2.31 16.79 4.49
N PRO A 75 2.50 17.88 5.27
CA PRO A 75 3.75 18.13 6.00
C PRO A 75 4.17 16.96 6.90
N ASN A 76 3.18 16.26 7.47
CA ASN A 76 3.34 15.09 8.32
C ASN A 76 2.78 13.83 7.62
N ALA A 77 3.42 13.43 6.53
CA ALA A 77 3.08 12.28 5.68
C ALA A 77 3.25 10.93 6.41
N PHE A 78 2.44 10.70 7.43
CA PHE A 78 2.54 9.53 8.30
C PHE A 78 1.24 8.75 8.38
N ARG A 79 1.37 7.44 8.52
CA ARG A 79 0.31 6.51 8.91
C ARG A 79 0.61 5.86 10.27
N ALA A 80 -0.38 5.24 10.88
CA ALA A 80 -0.15 4.36 12.02
C ALA A 80 0.33 2.98 11.53
N SER A 81 1.30 2.39 12.25
CA SER A 81 1.62 0.96 12.09
C SER A 81 0.47 0.09 12.60
N ASP A 82 0.49 -1.20 12.27
CA ASP A 82 -0.33 -2.16 13.00
C ASP A 82 -0.01 -2.10 14.51
N PRO A 83 -1.02 -2.25 15.40
CA PRO A 83 -0.83 -2.29 16.83
C PRO A 83 -0.11 -3.56 17.27
N VAL A 84 0.77 -3.38 18.25
CA VAL A 84 1.32 -4.47 19.05
C VAL A 84 0.74 -4.36 20.45
N PHE A 85 0.22 -5.47 20.96
CA PHE A 85 -0.37 -5.55 22.30
C PHE A 85 0.62 -6.20 23.27
N PRO A 86 0.53 -5.92 24.59
CA PRO A 86 1.39 -6.55 25.59
C PRO A 86 1.32 -8.08 25.57
N SER A 87 0.14 -8.62 25.25
CA SER A 87 -0.07 -10.05 25.09
C SER A 87 0.20 -10.51 23.64
N PRO A 88 1.11 -11.49 23.43
CA PRO A 88 1.29 -12.11 22.11
C PRO A 88 0.02 -12.79 21.59
N ALA A 89 -0.83 -13.30 22.49
CA ALA A 89 -2.10 -13.91 22.10
C ALA A 89 -3.10 -12.86 21.60
N ALA A 90 -3.16 -11.69 22.25
CA ALA A 90 -4.00 -10.57 21.82
C ALA A 90 -3.55 -10.03 20.46
N THR A 91 -2.24 -9.89 20.26
CA THR A 91 -1.66 -9.49 18.97
C THR A 91 -2.04 -10.47 17.86
N ARG A 92 -1.91 -11.78 18.10
CA ARG A 92 -2.33 -12.80 17.11
C ARG A 92 -3.83 -12.76 16.83
N ALA A 93 -4.67 -12.63 17.86
CA ALA A 93 -6.11 -12.55 17.68
C ALA A 93 -6.52 -11.34 16.82
N TRP A 94 -5.91 -10.18 17.07
CA TRP A 94 -6.11 -8.98 16.27
C TRP A 94 -5.64 -9.16 14.82
N GLN A 95 -4.46 -9.76 14.61
CA GLN A 95 -3.91 -10.04 13.27
C GLN A 95 -4.83 -10.99 12.48
N THR A 96 -5.34 -12.05 13.11
CA THR A 96 -6.30 -12.96 12.49
C THR A 96 -7.60 -12.23 12.11
N ALA A 97 -8.16 -11.41 13.00
CA ALA A 97 -9.36 -10.63 12.71
C ALA A 97 -9.15 -9.63 11.56
N ARG A 98 -7.98 -8.96 11.52
CA ARG A 98 -7.61 -8.07 10.41
C ARG A 98 -7.48 -8.81 9.09
N ALA A 99 -6.84 -9.97 9.08
CA ALA A 99 -6.69 -10.79 7.87
C ALA A 99 -8.06 -11.22 7.33
N SER A 100 -8.98 -11.62 8.22
CA SER A 100 -10.38 -11.86 7.90
C SER A 100 -11.09 -10.63 7.31
N ALA A 101 -10.91 -9.45 7.93
CA ALA A 101 -11.49 -8.21 7.41
C ALA A 101 -10.94 -7.86 6.01
N LEU A 102 -9.63 -7.98 5.79
CA LEU A 102 -9.00 -7.73 4.50
C LEU A 102 -9.51 -8.72 3.44
N ALA A 103 -9.67 -9.99 3.78
CA ALA A 103 -10.26 -11.00 2.91
C ALA A 103 -11.73 -10.68 2.58
N ALA A 104 -12.53 -10.26 3.56
CA ALA A 104 -13.93 -9.86 3.34
C ALA A 104 -14.03 -8.66 2.40
N VAL A 105 -13.15 -7.64 2.54
CA VAL A 105 -13.09 -6.51 1.60
C VAL A 105 -12.72 -6.99 0.20
N ARG A 106 -11.64 -7.76 0.05
CA ARG A 106 -11.20 -8.31 -1.25
C ARG A 106 -12.31 -9.09 -1.95
N ASP A 107 -12.95 -9.99 -1.22
CA ASP A 107 -14.00 -10.85 -1.76
C ASP A 107 -15.28 -10.05 -2.04
N GLY A 108 -15.56 -9.00 -1.26
CA GLY A 108 -16.63 -8.05 -1.51
C GLY A 108 -16.41 -7.28 -2.80
N VAL A 109 -15.20 -6.77 -3.04
CA VAL A 109 -14.81 -6.13 -4.30
C VAL A 109 -15.04 -7.08 -5.47
N ALA A 110 -14.61 -8.34 -5.35
CA ALA A 110 -14.78 -9.35 -6.41
C ALA A 110 -16.26 -9.68 -6.70
N ALA A 111 -17.13 -9.56 -5.72
CA ALA A 111 -18.58 -9.73 -5.88
C ALA A 111 -19.31 -8.46 -6.33
N SER A 112 -18.61 -7.32 -6.38
CA SER A 112 -19.21 -6.03 -6.72
C SER A 112 -19.32 -5.81 -8.24
N PRO A 113 -20.22 -4.91 -8.69
CA PRO A 113 -20.26 -4.47 -10.09
C PRO A 113 -18.97 -3.78 -10.56
N TRP A 114 -18.09 -3.40 -9.65
CA TRP A 114 -16.85 -2.66 -9.93
C TRP A 114 -15.65 -3.57 -10.18
N ALA A 115 -15.78 -4.89 -10.00
CA ALA A 115 -14.68 -5.85 -10.13
C ALA A 115 -13.94 -5.75 -11.48
N GLU A 116 -14.66 -5.47 -12.57
CA GLU A 116 -14.06 -5.34 -13.91
C GLU A 116 -13.27 -4.04 -14.11
N ALA A 117 -13.53 -3.01 -13.29
CA ALA A 117 -12.84 -1.73 -13.32
C ALA A 117 -11.62 -1.70 -12.39
N LEU A 118 -11.36 -2.77 -11.62
CA LEU A 118 -10.35 -2.79 -10.58
C LEU A 118 -9.32 -3.89 -10.85
N VAL A 119 -8.09 -3.45 -11.10
CA VAL A 119 -6.93 -4.35 -11.29
C VAL A 119 -6.14 -4.39 -10.00
N LEU A 120 -6.23 -5.52 -9.30
CA LEU A 120 -5.49 -5.76 -8.05
C LEU A 120 -3.98 -5.76 -8.32
N ARG A 121 -3.22 -5.21 -7.38
CA ARG A 121 -1.76 -5.24 -7.37
C ARG A 121 -1.25 -5.27 -5.92
N GLY A 122 0.06 -5.19 -5.76
CA GLY A 122 0.68 -5.00 -4.45
C GLY A 122 0.66 -6.24 -3.58
N SER A 123 0.60 -6.04 -2.26
CA SER A 123 0.97 -7.04 -1.27
C SER A 123 0.01 -8.24 -1.18
N VAL A 124 -1.26 -8.06 -1.55
CA VAL A 124 -2.22 -9.17 -1.60
C VAL A 124 -1.86 -10.20 -2.66
N LEU A 125 -1.35 -9.77 -3.82
CA LEU A 125 -0.89 -10.71 -4.86
C LEU A 125 0.33 -11.50 -4.40
N MET A 126 1.23 -10.86 -3.65
CA MET A 126 2.37 -11.56 -3.04
C MET A 126 1.90 -12.71 -2.15
N ALA A 127 0.93 -12.48 -1.27
CA ALA A 127 0.36 -13.54 -0.43
C ALA A 127 -0.30 -14.66 -1.25
N LEU A 128 -0.98 -14.34 -2.36
CA LEU A 128 -1.58 -15.36 -3.23
C LEU A 128 -0.55 -16.21 -3.98
N TRP A 129 0.63 -15.67 -4.30
CA TRP A 129 1.67 -16.37 -5.08
C TRP A 129 2.73 -17.07 -4.20
N PHE A 130 2.99 -16.55 -3.00
CA PHE A 130 4.11 -16.96 -2.15
C PHE A 130 3.69 -17.51 -0.79
N ASP A 131 2.40 -17.46 -0.43
CA ASP A 131 1.87 -18.01 0.81
C ASP A 131 2.70 -17.56 2.04
N GLU A 132 3.23 -18.48 2.84
CA GLU A 132 4.02 -18.19 4.05
C GLU A 132 5.34 -17.42 3.78
N GLU A 133 5.87 -17.44 2.55
CA GLU A 133 7.05 -16.66 2.19
C GLU A 133 6.70 -15.18 1.96
N ALA A 134 5.44 -14.86 1.66
CA ALA A 134 5.01 -13.48 1.59
C ALA A 134 5.07 -12.83 2.98
N ARG A 135 5.35 -11.52 2.98
CA ARG A 135 4.99 -10.70 4.14
C ARG A 135 3.47 -10.56 4.21
N GLU A 136 2.94 -10.26 5.40
CA GLU A 136 1.52 -10.00 5.58
C GLU A 136 1.06 -8.83 4.69
N PRO A 137 -0.08 -8.94 3.99
CA PRO A 137 -0.64 -7.84 3.22
C PRO A 137 -0.99 -6.62 4.09
N GLY A 138 -0.51 -5.46 3.67
CA GLY A 138 -0.75 -4.20 4.38
C GLY A 138 -2.08 -3.55 4.00
N ASP A 139 -2.47 -3.69 2.74
CA ASP A 139 -3.50 -2.91 2.07
C ASP A 139 -4.00 -3.66 0.82
N LEU A 140 -5.08 -3.15 0.23
CA LEU A 140 -5.57 -3.55 -1.08
C LEU A 140 -5.26 -2.43 -2.09
N ASP A 141 -4.29 -2.67 -2.97
CA ASP A 141 -3.93 -1.73 -4.02
C ASP A 141 -4.65 -2.05 -5.33
N PHE A 142 -5.30 -1.06 -5.93
CA PHE A 142 -5.97 -1.19 -7.22
C PHE A 142 -5.48 -0.14 -8.22
N VAL A 143 -5.23 -0.57 -9.46
CA VAL A 143 -5.29 0.34 -10.62
C VAL A 143 -6.72 0.37 -11.12
N VAL A 144 -7.29 1.57 -11.26
CA VAL A 144 -8.60 1.77 -11.84
C VAL A 144 -8.50 1.77 -13.37
N ALA A 145 -9.23 0.85 -14.00
CA ALA A 145 -9.27 0.66 -15.44
C ALA A 145 -10.61 1.11 -16.04
N PRO A 146 -10.64 1.62 -17.29
CA PRO A 146 -9.47 1.90 -18.14
C PRO A 146 -8.69 3.13 -17.65
N ALA A 147 -7.46 3.32 -18.15
CA ALA A 147 -6.61 4.47 -17.80
C ALA A 147 -7.23 5.85 -18.12
N SER A 148 -8.28 5.90 -18.95
CA SER A 148 -9.05 7.12 -19.19
C SER A 148 -10.00 7.48 -18.05
N TRP A 149 -10.18 6.62 -17.04
CA TRP A 149 -10.98 6.90 -15.86
C TRP A 149 -10.25 7.86 -14.93
N ARG A 150 -10.80 9.07 -14.77
CA ARG A 150 -10.22 10.12 -13.93
C ARG A 150 -10.85 10.15 -12.54
N MET A 151 -10.03 10.55 -11.57
CA MET A 151 -10.40 10.59 -10.15
C MET A 151 -11.60 11.52 -9.89
N GLU A 152 -11.75 12.59 -10.65
CA GLU A 152 -12.77 13.64 -10.43
C GLU A 152 -14.15 13.32 -11.03
N GLU A 153 -14.30 12.17 -11.69
CA GLU A 153 -15.56 11.80 -12.33
C GLU A 153 -16.62 11.34 -11.31
N GLU A 154 -17.89 11.64 -11.56
CA GLU A 154 -19.00 11.26 -10.66
C GLU A 154 -19.06 9.75 -10.40
N ARG A 155 -18.76 8.94 -11.43
CA ARG A 155 -18.67 7.47 -11.31
C ARG A 155 -17.62 7.00 -10.31
N THR A 156 -16.61 7.82 -9.99
CA THR A 156 -15.58 7.49 -8.98
C THR A 156 -16.18 7.48 -7.57
N SER A 157 -17.07 8.43 -7.25
CA SER A 157 -17.80 8.41 -5.98
C SER A 157 -18.68 7.18 -5.87
N GLY A 158 -19.36 6.80 -6.96
CA GLY A 158 -20.15 5.57 -7.04
C GLY A 158 -19.32 4.30 -6.82
N LEU A 159 -18.11 4.25 -7.40
CA LEU A 159 -17.16 3.16 -7.21
C LEU A 159 -16.79 2.97 -5.75
N LEU A 160 -16.38 4.05 -5.07
CA LEU A 160 -15.89 3.98 -3.68
C LEU A 160 -17.01 3.58 -2.73
N THR A 161 -18.19 4.19 -2.85
CA THR A 161 -19.37 3.82 -2.06
C THR A 161 -19.76 2.36 -2.31
N GLY A 162 -19.85 1.94 -3.56
CA GLY A 162 -20.24 0.57 -3.89
C GLY A 162 -19.22 -0.49 -3.46
N VAL A 163 -17.92 -0.17 -3.47
CA VAL A 163 -16.89 -1.05 -2.89
C VAL A 163 -17.05 -1.18 -1.37
N ALA A 164 -17.29 -0.07 -0.67
CA ALA A 164 -17.51 -0.08 0.77
C ALA A 164 -18.77 -0.91 1.16
N GLU A 165 -19.87 -0.70 0.44
CA GLU A 165 -21.13 -1.45 0.62
C GLU A 165 -20.95 -2.95 0.32
N ALA A 166 -20.21 -3.29 -0.74
CA ALA A 166 -19.94 -4.69 -1.08
C ALA A 166 -19.07 -5.38 -0.01
N ALA A 167 -18.09 -4.68 0.56
CA ALA A 167 -17.28 -5.17 1.67
C ALA A 167 -18.11 -5.41 2.93
N GLU A 168 -18.99 -4.47 3.30
CA GLU A 168 -19.93 -4.61 4.42
C GLU A 168 -20.87 -5.81 4.22
N ALA A 169 -21.48 -5.92 3.03
CA ALA A 169 -22.36 -7.04 2.69
C ALA A 169 -21.63 -8.39 2.73
N ARG A 170 -20.36 -8.43 2.29
CA ARG A 170 -19.55 -9.64 2.32
C ARG A 170 -19.18 -10.05 3.74
N ALA A 171 -18.75 -9.09 4.58
CA ALA A 171 -18.45 -9.35 5.99
C ALA A 171 -19.67 -9.86 6.75
N ALA A 172 -20.87 -9.33 6.48
CA ALA A 172 -22.11 -9.78 7.10
C ALA A 172 -22.48 -11.25 6.79
N GLN A 173 -21.93 -11.82 5.72
CA GLN A 173 -22.10 -13.24 5.37
C GLN A 173 -21.02 -14.15 5.99
N GLY A 174 -19.98 -13.57 6.59
CA GLY A 174 -18.86 -14.28 7.21
C GLY A 174 -19.23 -14.93 8.54
N GLY A 175 -18.56 -16.04 8.87
CA GLY A 175 -18.73 -16.76 10.14
C GLY A 175 -17.72 -16.39 11.23
N ASP A 176 -16.75 -15.53 10.92
CA ASP A 176 -15.65 -15.12 11.81
C ASP A 176 -16.02 -13.97 12.76
N GLY A 177 -17.23 -13.42 12.62
CA GLY A 177 -17.74 -12.32 13.45
C GLY A 177 -17.17 -10.95 13.09
N VAL A 178 -16.39 -10.83 12.01
CA VAL A 178 -15.92 -9.54 11.51
C VAL A 178 -17.10 -8.74 10.96
N ARG A 179 -17.17 -7.46 11.35
CA ARG A 179 -18.13 -6.49 10.82
C ARG A 179 -17.36 -5.33 10.21
N ILE A 180 -17.78 -4.89 9.03
CA ILE A 180 -17.25 -3.71 8.35
C ILE A 180 -18.37 -2.68 8.27
N SER A 181 -18.06 -1.40 8.41
CA SER A 181 -19.05 -0.32 8.23
C SER A 181 -18.76 0.51 6.98
N ALA A 182 -19.63 0.42 5.98
CA ALA A 182 -19.52 1.23 4.77
C ALA A 182 -19.70 2.72 5.06
N ALA A 183 -20.69 3.07 5.90
CA ALA A 183 -20.94 4.45 6.33
C ALA A 183 -19.79 5.06 7.15
N GLY A 184 -18.94 4.21 7.73
CA GLY A 184 -17.75 4.61 8.47
C GLY A 184 -16.53 4.90 7.60
N ALA A 185 -16.61 4.70 6.27
CA ALA A 185 -15.49 4.90 5.37
C ALA A 185 -14.91 6.33 5.45
N VAL A 186 -13.58 6.41 5.46
CA VAL A 186 -12.83 7.68 5.38
C VAL A 186 -12.00 7.65 4.11
N CYS A 187 -12.15 8.66 3.25
CA CYS A 187 -11.35 8.79 2.03
C CYS A 187 -10.41 9.98 2.13
N GLU A 188 -9.26 9.87 1.48
CA GLU A 188 -8.27 10.94 1.35
C GLU A 188 -7.63 10.87 -0.03
N ASP A 189 -7.36 12.02 -0.63
CA ASP A 189 -6.63 12.07 -1.88
C ASP A 189 -5.15 11.79 -1.60
N ILE A 190 -4.56 10.90 -2.39
CA ILE A 190 -3.16 10.45 -2.25
C ILE A 190 -2.41 10.63 -3.56
N TRP A 191 -1.09 10.84 -3.47
CA TRP A 191 -0.21 10.84 -4.64
C TRP A 191 0.70 9.63 -4.55
N THR A 192 0.29 8.55 -5.21
CA THR A 192 0.99 7.27 -5.12
C THR A 192 2.32 7.39 -5.84
N TYR A 193 3.42 7.28 -5.08
CA TYR A 193 4.80 7.48 -5.54
C TYR A 193 5.01 8.83 -6.25
N GLU A 194 4.35 9.89 -5.77
CA GLU A 194 4.43 11.27 -6.30
C GLU A 194 4.00 11.46 -7.78
N ARG A 195 3.43 10.43 -8.39
CA ARG A 195 3.32 10.34 -9.85
C ARG A 195 1.89 10.38 -10.36
N VAL A 196 1.05 9.54 -9.79
CA VAL A 196 -0.33 9.33 -10.27
C VAL A 196 -1.33 9.69 -9.17
N PRO A 197 -2.43 10.39 -9.53
CA PRO A 197 -3.47 10.73 -8.58
C PRO A 197 -4.14 9.44 -8.10
N GLY A 198 -4.40 9.39 -6.80
CA GLY A 198 -5.07 8.26 -6.19
C GLY A 198 -6.01 8.68 -5.08
N ARG A 199 -6.81 7.72 -4.64
CA ARG A 199 -7.65 7.87 -3.46
C ARG A 199 -7.43 6.71 -2.51
N ARG A 200 -7.13 7.03 -1.26
CA ARG A 200 -7.07 6.07 -0.16
C ARG A 200 -8.43 6.01 0.51
N MET A 201 -8.93 4.82 0.77
CA MET A 201 -10.10 4.57 1.58
C MET A 201 -9.72 3.71 2.79
N MET A 202 -10.15 4.14 3.97
CA MET A 202 -10.04 3.38 5.21
C MET A 202 -11.43 2.88 5.59
N LEU A 203 -11.62 1.56 5.59
CA LEU A 203 -12.86 0.91 6.04
C LEU A 203 -12.70 0.43 7.48
N PRO A 204 -13.51 0.92 8.43
CA PRO A 204 -13.45 0.46 9.80
C PRO A 204 -14.00 -0.97 9.88
N TRP A 205 -13.36 -1.77 10.73
CA TRP A 205 -13.83 -3.11 11.06
C TRP A 205 -13.81 -3.35 12.57
N GLU A 206 -14.68 -4.24 13.00
CA GLU A 206 -14.79 -4.73 14.37
C GLU A 206 -14.81 -6.26 14.37
N ALA A 207 -14.30 -6.88 15.43
CA ALA A 207 -14.43 -8.32 15.67
C ALA A 207 -14.47 -8.61 17.16
N PRO A 208 -15.24 -9.63 17.61
CA PRO A 208 -15.31 -10.01 19.01
C PRO A 208 -13.93 -10.22 19.64
N GLY A 209 -13.71 -9.63 20.82
CA GLY A 209 -12.46 -9.81 21.57
C GLY A 209 -11.25 -9.05 21.03
N THR A 210 -11.43 -8.15 20.07
CA THR A 210 -10.39 -7.24 19.57
C THR A 210 -10.88 -5.80 19.59
N PRO A 211 -9.99 -4.79 19.66
CA PRO A 211 -10.38 -3.38 19.58
C PRO A 211 -10.81 -2.92 18.17
N GLY A 212 -10.90 -3.84 17.19
CA GLY A 212 -11.16 -3.50 15.79
C GLY A 212 -9.98 -2.82 15.11
N GLY A 213 -10.23 -2.20 13.97
CA GLY A 213 -9.20 -1.49 13.21
C GLY A 213 -9.72 -0.95 11.89
N TRP A 214 -8.81 -0.82 10.93
CA TRP A 214 -9.11 -0.32 9.60
C TRP A 214 -8.50 -1.22 8.53
N VAL A 215 -9.20 -1.42 7.42
CA VAL A 215 -8.63 -1.96 6.17
C VAL A 215 -8.38 -0.78 5.25
N GLN A 216 -7.16 -0.68 4.73
CA GLN A 216 -6.77 0.32 3.75
C GLN A 216 -6.97 -0.21 2.33
N LEU A 217 -7.55 0.62 1.46
CA LEU A 217 -7.63 0.40 0.03
C LEU A 217 -7.08 1.63 -0.69
N ASP A 218 -6.18 1.43 -1.64
CA ASP A 218 -5.60 2.49 -2.45
C ASP A 218 -6.03 2.31 -3.91
N PHE A 219 -6.63 3.36 -4.49
CA PHE A 219 -7.08 3.39 -5.87
C PHE A 219 -6.23 4.35 -6.66
N VAL A 220 -5.54 3.86 -7.68
CA VAL A 220 -4.71 4.66 -8.58
C VAL A 220 -5.45 4.91 -9.89
N PHE A 221 -5.54 6.17 -10.32
CA PHE A 221 -6.23 6.57 -11.54
C PHE A 221 -5.22 7.00 -12.62
N GLY A 222 -5.60 6.90 -13.89
CA GLY A 222 -4.75 7.35 -15.00
C GLY A 222 -3.58 6.45 -15.36
N GLU A 223 -3.30 5.42 -14.56
CA GLU A 223 -2.16 4.52 -14.78
C GLU A 223 -2.36 3.67 -16.03
N ARG A 224 -1.38 3.72 -16.94
CA ARG A 224 -1.36 2.89 -18.15
C ARG A 224 -0.64 1.58 -17.86
N LEU A 225 -1.33 0.46 -18.07
CA LEU A 225 -0.73 -0.86 -17.96
C LEU A 225 0.02 -1.19 -19.26
N PRO A 226 1.32 -1.54 -19.22
CA PRO A 226 2.10 -1.92 -20.41
C PRO A 226 1.67 -3.26 -21.02
N GLU A 227 0.96 -4.07 -20.26
CA GLU A 227 0.38 -5.35 -20.66
C GLU A 227 -1.04 -5.47 -20.07
N PRO A 228 -1.94 -6.27 -20.67
CA PRO A 228 -3.29 -6.44 -20.13
C PRO A 228 -3.27 -7.14 -18.76
N PRO A 229 -4.20 -6.81 -17.85
CA PRO A 229 -4.32 -7.51 -16.59
C PRO A 229 -4.85 -8.94 -16.80
N GLU A 230 -4.51 -9.84 -15.88
CA GLU A 230 -4.95 -11.24 -15.89
C GLU A 230 -6.08 -11.50 -14.91
N ARG A 231 -6.93 -12.47 -15.21
CA ARG A 231 -7.98 -12.92 -14.28
C ARG A 231 -7.38 -13.87 -13.26
N ILE A 232 -7.59 -13.59 -11.98
CA ILE A 232 -7.20 -14.46 -10.87
C ILE A 232 -8.42 -14.98 -10.13
N THR A 233 -8.37 -16.24 -9.71
CA THR A 233 -9.39 -16.82 -8.83
C THR A 233 -8.95 -16.65 -7.39
N LEU A 234 -9.80 -16.04 -6.58
CA LEU A 234 -9.59 -15.83 -5.15
C LEU A 234 -9.88 -17.13 -4.37
N PRO A 235 -9.35 -17.28 -3.14
CA PRO A 235 -9.63 -18.44 -2.30
C PRO A 235 -11.12 -18.70 -2.07
N ALA A 236 -11.95 -17.65 -2.01
CA ALA A 236 -13.41 -17.76 -1.87
C ALA A 236 -14.16 -18.06 -3.18
N GLY A 237 -13.45 -18.27 -4.29
CA GLY A 237 -14.01 -18.58 -5.61
C GLY A 237 -14.38 -17.36 -6.47
N GLY A 238 -14.32 -16.15 -5.91
CA GLY A 238 -14.49 -14.89 -6.67
C GLY A 238 -13.38 -14.68 -7.69
N VAL A 239 -13.61 -13.81 -8.68
CA VAL A 239 -12.62 -13.48 -9.71
C VAL A 239 -12.34 -11.98 -9.71
N LEU A 240 -11.07 -11.62 -9.79
CA LEU A 240 -10.59 -10.25 -9.99
C LEU A 240 -9.66 -10.18 -11.19
N TYR A 241 -9.50 -8.98 -11.74
CA TYR A 241 -8.34 -8.67 -12.58
C TYR A 241 -7.15 -8.32 -11.69
N ALA A 242 -5.95 -8.70 -12.12
CA ALA A 242 -4.72 -8.47 -11.39
C ALA A 242 -3.55 -8.16 -12.34
N ALA A 243 -2.56 -7.44 -11.83
CA ALA A 243 -1.26 -7.35 -12.48
C ALA A 243 -0.58 -8.72 -12.49
N THR A 244 0.17 -9.01 -13.56
CA THR A 244 0.97 -10.23 -13.61
C THR A 244 2.13 -10.17 -12.61
N PRO A 245 2.76 -11.32 -12.27
CA PRO A 245 4.00 -11.31 -11.50
C PRO A 245 5.12 -10.50 -12.15
N ALA A 246 5.24 -10.53 -13.49
CA ALA A 246 6.26 -9.80 -14.22
C ALA A 246 6.05 -8.28 -14.17
N LEU A 247 4.80 -7.81 -14.31
CA LEU A 247 4.47 -6.40 -14.15
C LEU A 247 4.65 -5.92 -12.70
N SER A 248 4.27 -6.76 -11.73
CA SER A 248 4.50 -6.47 -10.31
C SER A 248 6.00 -6.31 -10.04
N LEU A 249 6.84 -7.20 -10.59
CA LEU A 249 8.29 -7.11 -10.47
C LEU A 249 8.85 -5.85 -11.16
N ALA A 250 8.39 -5.54 -12.38
CA ALA A 250 8.81 -4.35 -13.11
C ALA A 250 8.53 -3.06 -12.31
N TRP A 251 7.36 -2.94 -11.69
CA TRP A 251 7.04 -1.82 -10.82
C TRP A 251 7.90 -1.76 -9.56
N LYS A 252 8.19 -2.89 -8.92
CA LYS A 252 9.08 -2.91 -7.74
C LYS A 252 10.49 -2.45 -8.10
N VAL A 253 11.03 -2.90 -9.23
CA VAL A 253 12.32 -2.43 -9.75
C VAL A 253 12.28 -0.94 -10.08
N MET A 254 11.18 -0.47 -10.69
CA MET A 254 10.98 0.96 -10.92
C MET A 254 11.03 1.75 -9.62
N TRP A 255 10.24 1.40 -8.60
CA TRP A 255 10.24 2.12 -7.32
C TRP A 255 11.59 2.08 -6.62
N LEU A 256 12.31 0.96 -6.68
CA LEU A 256 13.67 0.90 -6.12
C LEU A 256 14.60 1.92 -6.78
N ILE A 257 14.46 2.14 -8.09
CA ILE A 257 15.34 3.03 -8.87
C ILE A 257 14.89 4.50 -8.82
N SER A 258 13.59 4.77 -8.96
CA SER A 258 13.07 6.13 -9.12
C SER A 258 12.65 6.79 -7.82
N ASP A 259 12.25 6.01 -6.80
CA ASP A 259 11.77 6.62 -5.57
C ASP A 259 12.94 7.18 -4.76
N MET A 260 12.82 8.45 -4.38
CA MET A 260 13.75 9.12 -3.45
C MET A 260 13.92 8.37 -2.11
N TYR A 261 12.94 7.55 -1.71
CA TYR A 261 12.97 6.74 -0.48
C TYR A 261 12.63 5.27 -0.79
N ALA A 262 13.46 4.59 -1.58
CA ALA A 262 13.31 3.18 -1.89
C ALA A 262 13.13 2.32 -0.60
N GLN A 263 12.02 1.58 -0.51
CA GLN A 263 11.63 0.89 0.72
C GLN A 263 12.12 -0.56 0.77
N GLY A 264 12.52 -1.03 1.95
CA GLY A 264 12.98 -2.42 2.14
C GLY A 264 11.92 -3.49 1.78
N LYS A 265 10.62 -3.17 1.93
CA LYS A 265 9.52 -4.06 1.50
C LYS A 265 9.53 -4.32 0.00
N ASP A 266 9.94 -3.33 -0.80
CA ASP A 266 9.97 -3.44 -2.26
C ASP A 266 11.17 -4.25 -2.73
N LEU A 267 12.31 -4.13 -2.03
CA LEU A 267 13.45 -5.03 -2.22
C LEU A 267 13.08 -6.48 -1.89
N TYR A 268 12.40 -6.71 -0.77
CA TYR A 268 11.96 -8.05 -0.38
C TYR A 268 11.01 -8.66 -1.43
N ASP A 269 9.94 -7.94 -1.77
CA ASP A 269 8.92 -8.39 -2.73
C ASP A 269 9.55 -8.62 -4.13
N ALA A 270 10.42 -7.71 -4.60
CA ALA A 270 11.14 -7.85 -5.87
C ALA A 270 12.02 -9.10 -5.90
N THR A 271 12.70 -9.40 -4.80
CA THR A 271 13.58 -10.58 -4.71
C THR A 271 12.77 -11.86 -4.88
N LEU A 272 11.66 -12.00 -4.14
CA LEU A 272 10.80 -13.17 -4.25
C LEU A 272 10.23 -13.33 -5.66
N LEU A 273 9.76 -12.23 -6.26
CA LEU A 273 9.24 -12.24 -7.63
C LEU A 273 10.32 -12.65 -8.64
N ALA A 274 11.50 -12.05 -8.59
CA ALA A 274 12.57 -12.28 -9.57
C ALA A 274 13.10 -13.71 -9.54
N GLU A 275 13.11 -14.36 -8.38
CA GLU A 275 13.57 -15.74 -8.24
C GLU A 275 12.61 -16.77 -8.88
N ARG A 276 11.34 -16.42 -9.09
CA ARG A 276 10.33 -17.32 -9.66
C ARG A 276 9.83 -16.91 -11.03
N HIS A 277 9.87 -15.62 -11.33
CA HIS A 277 9.29 -15.05 -12.53
C HIS A 277 10.35 -14.22 -13.27
N PRO A 278 10.71 -14.59 -14.51
CA PRO A 278 11.64 -13.79 -15.29
C PRO A 278 11.01 -12.42 -15.57
N LEU A 279 11.82 -11.37 -15.50
CA LEU A 279 11.43 -10.02 -15.90
C LEU A 279 11.85 -9.78 -17.36
N PRO A 280 10.90 -9.69 -18.31
CA PRO A 280 11.23 -9.34 -19.68
C PRO A 280 11.76 -7.92 -19.76
N ASP A 281 12.86 -7.77 -20.47
CA ASP A 281 13.54 -6.50 -20.66
C ASP A 281 12.63 -5.39 -21.20
N ALA A 282 11.86 -5.72 -22.25
CA ALA A 282 10.92 -4.80 -22.88
C ALA A 282 9.79 -4.34 -21.93
N LEU A 283 9.37 -5.20 -20.99
CA LEU A 283 8.38 -4.85 -19.99
C LEU A 283 8.94 -3.84 -19.00
N LEU A 284 10.15 -4.08 -18.49
CA LEU A 284 10.85 -3.14 -17.60
C LEU A 284 10.97 -1.75 -18.24
N GLN A 285 11.49 -1.68 -19.48
CA GLN A 285 11.61 -0.40 -20.18
C GLN A 285 10.25 0.23 -20.47
N GLY A 286 9.23 -0.58 -20.75
CA GLY A 286 7.86 -0.13 -20.98
C GLY A 286 7.27 0.55 -19.74
N VAL A 287 7.48 -0.01 -18.55
CA VAL A 287 7.03 0.56 -17.28
C VAL A 287 7.64 1.95 -17.04
N PHE A 288 8.97 2.08 -17.15
CA PHE A 288 9.66 3.36 -16.96
C PHE A 288 9.25 4.44 -17.95
N ARG A 289 9.03 4.06 -19.21
CA ARG A 289 8.57 5.00 -20.25
C ARG A 289 7.12 5.45 -20.01
N LEU A 290 6.26 4.57 -19.48
CA LEU A 290 4.85 4.91 -19.25
C LEU A 290 4.63 5.70 -17.96
N SER A 291 5.56 5.60 -17.01
CA SER A 291 5.54 6.32 -15.74
C SER A 291 6.04 7.76 -15.84
N ASP A 292 6.54 8.20 -17.01
CA ASP A 292 7.17 9.52 -17.16
C ASP A 292 8.39 9.74 -16.23
N GLU A 293 8.90 8.68 -15.59
CA GLU A 293 10.18 8.66 -14.85
C GLU A 293 11.38 8.63 -15.81
N TRP A 294 11.12 8.39 -17.10
CA TRP A 294 12.16 8.24 -18.10
C TRP A 294 11.71 8.68 -19.50
N PRO A 295 12.60 9.29 -20.31
CA PRO A 295 14.02 9.50 -20.07
C PRO A 295 14.41 10.86 -19.49
N GLU A 296 15.32 10.85 -18.50
CA GLU A 296 16.20 11.98 -18.22
C GLU A 296 17.02 12.34 -19.47
N TYR A 297 17.40 13.61 -19.60
CA TYR A 297 18.12 14.11 -20.78
C TYR A 297 19.40 13.29 -21.04
N GLY A 298 19.46 12.60 -22.18
CA GLY A 298 20.65 11.84 -22.60
C GLY A 298 20.68 10.36 -22.21
N ARG A 299 19.67 9.84 -21.51
CA ARG A 299 19.51 8.39 -21.28
C ARG A 299 18.32 7.88 -22.07
N THR A 300 18.37 6.64 -22.57
CA THR A 300 17.28 6.05 -23.37
C THR A 300 16.70 4.78 -22.77
N ARG A 301 17.36 4.27 -21.71
CA ARG A 301 17.10 2.95 -21.16
C ARG A 301 17.60 2.82 -19.72
N VAL A 302 16.89 2.03 -18.92
CA VAL A 302 17.33 1.63 -17.58
C VAL A 302 18.31 0.46 -17.68
N GLU A 303 19.42 0.55 -16.95
CA GLU A 303 20.52 -0.40 -16.99
C GLU A 303 20.76 -1.04 -15.61
N GLY A 304 21.52 -2.14 -15.57
CA GLY A 304 21.84 -2.84 -14.31
C GLY A 304 22.57 -1.94 -13.30
N GLY A 305 23.36 -0.96 -13.78
CA GLY A 305 24.03 0.02 -12.91
C GLY A 305 23.07 0.94 -12.15
N ASP A 306 21.87 1.21 -12.70
CA ASP A 306 20.84 1.99 -12.02
C ASP A 306 20.28 1.19 -10.83
N LEU A 307 20.04 -0.11 -11.03
CA LEU A 307 19.64 -1.01 -9.95
C LEU A 307 20.75 -1.12 -8.88
N ASP A 308 22.01 -1.25 -9.29
CA ASP A 308 23.12 -1.34 -8.33
C ASP A 308 23.24 -0.09 -7.46
N THR A 309 23.02 1.09 -8.05
CA THR A 309 22.99 2.37 -7.34
C THR A 309 21.83 2.41 -6.35
N ALA A 310 20.62 2.06 -6.80
CA ALA A 310 19.42 2.02 -5.98
C ALA A 310 19.57 1.10 -4.75
N LEU A 311 20.14 -0.10 -4.96
CA LEU A 311 20.33 -1.09 -3.91
C LEU A 311 21.33 -0.68 -2.82
N ALA A 312 22.10 0.40 -3.02
CA ALA A 312 23.01 0.92 -2.01
C ALA A 312 22.32 1.86 -0.99
N SER A 313 21.09 2.29 -1.26
CA SER A 313 20.36 3.30 -0.46
C SER A 313 18.96 2.88 -0.05
N VAL A 314 18.65 1.58 -0.07
CA VAL A 314 17.33 1.07 0.34
C VAL A 314 17.14 1.23 1.84
N GLU A 315 15.97 1.73 2.26
CA GLU A 315 15.62 1.87 3.67
C GLU A 315 15.20 0.53 4.31
N TRP A 316 16.14 -0.40 4.46
CA TRP A 316 15.86 -1.75 4.99
C TRP A 316 15.40 -1.74 6.46
N HIS A 317 15.92 -0.81 7.25
CA HIS A 317 15.65 -0.74 8.69
C HIS A 317 14.16 -0.56 9.02
N HIS A 318 13.39 0.16 8.20
CA HIS A 318 11.93 0.27 8.34
C HIS A 318 11.25 -1.09 8.18
N PHE A 319 11.61 -1.85 7.14
CA PHE A 319 11.10 -3.20 6.91
C PHE A 319 11.50 -4.18 8.03
N ALA A 320 12.77 -4.18 8.43
CA ALA A 320 13.25 -5.02 9.53
C ALA A 320 12.62 -4.64 10.89
N GLY A 321 12.21 -3.39 11.08
CA GLY A 321 11.49 -2.92 12.26
C GLY A 321 10.07 -3.48 12.41
N GLU A 322 9.43 -3.79 11.27
CA GLU A 322 8.14 -4.50 11.21
C GLU A 322 8.33 -6.03 11.17
N TYR A 323 9.41 -6.52 10.56
CA TYR A 323 9.74 -7.93 10.41
C TYR A 323 11.12 -8.28 10.98
N PRO A 324 11.27 -8.40 12.32
CA PRO A 324 12.58 -8.59 12.97
C PRO A 324 13.38 -9.81 12.50
N ARG A 325 12.70 -10.84 11.98
CA ARG A 325 13.34 -12.04 11.39
C ARG A 325 14.21 -11.74 10.16
N PHE A 326 14.06 -10.54 9.57
CA PHE A 326 14.84 -10.07 8.43
C PHE A 326 15.90 -9.02 8.81
N ALA A 327 16.11 -8.77 10.10
CA ALA A 327 17.14 -7.86 10.56
C ALA A 327 18.53 -8.29 10.05
N GLY A 328 19.29 -7.33 9.51
CA GLY A 328 20.65 -7.57 9.00
C GLY A 328 20.75 -8.34 7.68
N ARG A 329 19.63 -8.61 6.99
CA ARG A 329 19.61 -9.40 5.74
C ARG A 329 19.57 -8.58 4.45
N GLU A 330 19.70 -7.25 4.54
CA GLU A 330 19.65 -6.35 3.37
C GLU A 330 20.60 -6.77 2.24
N ALA A 331 21.89 -6.94 2.57
CA ALA A 331 22.90 -7.32 1.58
C ALA A 331 22.62 -8.68 0.93
N GLU A 332 22.00 -9.61 1.68
CA GLU A 332 21.60 -10.91 1.15
C GLU A 332 20.49 -10.75 0.10
N PHE A 333 19.41 -10.03 0.42
CA PHE A 333 18.31 -9.81 -0.51
C PHE A 333 18.75 -8.97 -1.73
N ALA A 334 19.58 -7.95 -1.53
CA ALA A 334 20.16 -7.19 -2.64
C ALA A 334 21.02 -8.05 -3.56
N GLY A 335 21.84 -8.98 -3.03
CA GLY A 335 22.64 -9.91 -3.81
C GLY A 335 21.78 -10.92 -4.60
N ARG A 336 20.72 -11.43 -3.98
CA ARG A 336 19.75 -12.33 -4.61
C ARG A 336 19.01 -11.65 -5.76
N LEU A 337 18.50 -10.43 -5.55
CA LEU A 337 17.82 -9.67 -6.59
C LEU A 337 18.73 -9.38 -7.79
N ARG A 338 19.99 -8.96 -7.56
CA ARG A 338 20.98 -8.77 -8.63
C ARG A 338 21.19 -10.03 -9.46
N THR A 339 21.35 -11.15 -8.78
CA THR A 339 21.57 -12.45 -9.44
C THR A 339 20.37 -12.84 -10.30
N ALA A 340 19.16 -12.69 -9.75
CA ALA A 340 17.92 -13.04 -10.44
C ALA A 340 17.62 -12.12 -11.64
N LEU A 341 17.97 -10.83 -11.57
CA LEU A 341 17.76 -9.86 -12.65
C LEU A 341 18.91 -9.75 -13.66
N ALA A 342 20.05 -10.40 -13.43
CA ALA A 342 21.17 -10.39 -14.36
C ALA A 342 20.78 -10.74 -15.81
N PRO A 343 19.91 -11.74 -16.08
CA PRO A 343 19.46 -12.04 -17.45
C PRO A 343 18.66 -10.90 -18.10
N THR A 344 17.86 -10.15 -17.33
CA THR A 344 17.09 -9.01 -17.85
C THR A 344 18.04 -7.95 -18.41
N PHE A 345 19.11 -7.65 -17.68
CA PHE A 345 20.09 -6.62 -18.07
C PHE A 345 21.21 -7.13 -18.99
N ALA A 346 21.29 -8.43 -19.27
CA ALA A 346 22.30 -9.01 -20.15
C ALA A 346 22.02 -8.81 -21.65
N THR A 347 20.80 -8.35 -22.02
CA THR A 347 20.44 -8.16 -23.43
C THR A 347 21.16 -6.94 -24.00
N PRO A 348 21.91 -7.05 -25.10
CA PRO A 348 22.61 -5.91 -25.68
C PRO A 348 21.61 -4.87 -26.18
N ALA A 349 21.97 -3.59 -26.08
CA ALA A 349 21.35 -2.54 -26.86
C ALA A 349 21.38 -2.95 -28.34
N GLY A 350 20.22 -3.33 -28.88
CA GLY A 350 20.01 -3.57 -30.30
C GLY A 350 19.89 -2.26 -31.06
#